data_AF-A0A502IVG0-F1
#
_entry.id   AF-A0A502IVG0-F1
#
_cell.length_a   1.000
_cell.length_b   1.000
_cell.length_c   1.000
_cell.angle_alpha   90.00
_cell.angle_beta   90.00
_cell.angle_gamma   90.00
#
_symmetry.space_group_name_H-M   'P 1'
#
loop_
_entity.id
_entity.type
_entity.pdbx_description
1 polymer ?
#
loop_
_entity_poly.entity_id
_entity_poly.type
_entity_poly.pdbx_seq_one_letter_code
_entity_poly.pdbx_strand_id
1 'polypeptide(L)'
;MDSIYIIIWTTTIFIVTLILFKNLYISIKITNIRLREISQKLAIENHLDLEVQSLIEQGKKAEATKLVQDKLKLTAQEAKHYIELL
;
A
#
# COMPACT_ATOMS: atom_id res chain seq x y z
N MET A 1 16.04 -51.85 13.97
CA MET A 1 14.95 -51.05 14.58
C MET A 1 15.27 -49.56 14.50
N ASP A 2 16.50 -49.16 14.81
CA ASP A 2 16.91 -47.74 14.91
C ASP A 2 16.80 -46.96 13.60
N SER A 3 17.14 -47.57 12.46
CA SER A 3 17.09 -46.88 11.15
C SER A 3 15.68 -46.45 10.75
N ILE A 4 14.65 -47.23 11.09
CA ILE A 4 13.25 -46.89 10.76
C ILE A 4 12.78 -45.70 11.61
N TYR A 5 13.18 -45.68 12.89
CA TYR A 5 12.85 -44.60 13.80
C TYR A 5 13.47 -43.26 13.37
N ILE A 6 14.72 -43.30 12.89
CA ILE A 6 15.41 -42.13 12.33
C ILE A 6 14.68 -41.61 11.07
N ILE A 7 14.22 -42.49 10.19
CA ILE A 7 13.48 -42.11 8.98
C ILE A 7 12.14 -41.44 9.33
N ILE A 8 11.42 -41.95 10.34
CA ILE A 8 10.14 -41.36 10.79
C ILE A 8 10.35 -39.97 11.40
N TRP A 9 11.37 -39.79 12.24
CA TRP A 9 11.65 -38.48 12.84
C TRP A 9 12.11 -37.44 11.82
N THR A 10 12.98 -37.82 10.89
CA THR A 10 13.48 -36.92 9.85
C THR A 10 12.37 -36.45 8.91
N THR A 11 11.48 -37.36 8.49
CA THR A 11 10.30 -37.01 7.68
C THR A 11 9.31 -36.13 8.44
N THR A 12 9.10 -36.38 9.74
CA THR A 12 8.23 -35.54 10.58
C THR A 12 8.77 -34.12 10.70
N ILE A 13 10.07 -33.96 11.00
CA ILE A 13 10.72 -32.64 11.08
C ILE A 13 10.64 -31.91 9.73
N PHE A 14 10.85 -32.63 8.62
CA PHE A 14 10.75 -32.07 7.28
C PHE A 14 9.34 -31.53 6.99
N ILE A 15 8.29 -32.29 7.31
CA ILE A 15 6.90 -31.86 7.13
C ILE A 15 6.59 -30.62 7.97
N VAL A 16 7.00 -30.59 9.24
CA VAL A 16 6.79 -29.44 10.14
C VAL A 16 7.51 -28.20 9.60
N THR A 17 8.73 -28.36 9.08
CA THR A 17 9.51 -27.27 8.49
C THR A 17 8.80 -26.67 7.28
N LEU A 18 8.26 -27.51 6.39
CA LEU A 18 7.51 -27.03 5.22
C LEU A 18 6.25 -26.25 5.60
N ILE A 19 5.52 -26.68 6.64
CA ILE A 19 4.33 -25.98 7.13
C ILE A 19 4.70 -24.59 7.66
N LEU A 20 5.78 -24.49 8.45
CA LEU A 20 6.25 -23.22 8.98
C LEU A 20 6.69 -22.26 7.86
N PHE A 21 7.43 -22.75 6.87
CA PHE A 21 7.84 -21.96 5.70
C PHE A 21 6.64 -21.44 4.91
N LYS A 22 5.62 -22.29 4.68
CA LYS A 22 4.40 -21.88 3.98
C LYS A 22 3.66 -20.77 4.73
N ASN A 23 3.51 -20.91 6.05
CA ASN A 23 2.88 -19.87 6.89
C ASN A 23 3.66 -18.55 6.85
N LEU A 24 4.99 -18.62 6.94
CA LEU A 24 5.84 -17.43 6.85
C LEU A 24 5.72 -16.74 5.48
N TYR A 25 5.75 -17.52 4.39
CA TYR A 25 5.61 -17.01 3.03
C TYR A 25 4.27 -16.31 2.80
N ILE A 26 3.17 -16.88 3.31
CA ILE A 26 1.83 -16.29 3.21
C ILE A 26 1.80 -14.92 3.91
N SER A 27 2.34 -14.84 5.12
CA SER A 27 2.39 -13.59 5.89
C SER A 27 3.19 -12.50 5.15
N ILE A 28 4.36 -12.84 4.61
CA ILE A 28 5.21 -11.90 3.84
C ILE A 28 4.49 -11.44 2.57
N LYS A 29 3.81 -12.35 1.85
CA LYS A 29 3.11 -12.03 0.61
C LYS A 29 1.94 -11.07 0.86
N ILE A 30 1.19 -11.27 1.93
CA ILE A 30 0.08 -10.38 2.32
C ILE A 30 0.61 -8.97 2.63
N THR A 31 1.70 -8.87 3.39
CA THR A 31 2.33 -7.58 3.71
C THR A 31 2.81 -6.85 2.45
N ASN A 32 3.46 -7.55 1.52
CA ASN A 32 3.93 -6.94 0.26
C ASN A 32 2.79 -6.45 -0.63
N ILE A 33 1.67 -7.18 -0.71
CA ILE A 33 0.50 -6.74 -1.48
C ILE A 33 -0.08 -5.45 -0.88
N ARG A 34 -0.28 -5.41 0.44
CA ARG A 34 -0.78 -4.20 1.13
C ARG A 34 0.18 -3.02 0.97
N LEU A 35 1.49 -3.26 1.07
CA LEU A 35 2.49 -2.21 0.93
C LEU A 35 2.49 -1.62 -0.50
N ARG A 36 2.29 -2.46 -1.52
CA ARG A 36 2.16 -2.02 -2.90
C ARG A 36 0.91 -1.16 -3.12
N GLU A 37 -0.23 -1.56 -2.54
CA GLU A 37 -1.46 -0.77 -2.61
C GLU A 37 -1.32 0.59 -1.91
N ILE A 38 -0.71 0.64 -0.73
CA ILE A 38 -0.44 1.88 0.01
C ILE A 38 0.53 2.77 -0.78
N SER A 39 1.60 2.20 -1.31
CA SER A 39 2.58 2.93 -2.14
C SER A 39 1.94 3.50 -3.41
N GLN A 40 1.04 2.77 -4.06
CA GLN A 40 0.30 3.28 -5.22
C GLN A 40 -0.63 4.42 -4.84
N LYS A 41 -1.35 4.31 -3.71
CA LYS A 41 -2.21 5.40 -3.22
C LYS A 41 -1.39 6.65 -2.89
N LEU A 42 -0.28 6.50 -2.17
CA LEU A 42 0.64 7.59 -1.85
C LEU A 42 1.25 8.23 -3.10
N ALA A 43 1.60 7.44 -4.12
CA ALA A 43 2.14 7.97 -5.37
C ALA A 43 1.11 8.82 -6.14
N ILE A 44 -0.17 8.39 -6.13
CA ILE A 44 -1.26 9.15 -6.75
C ILE A 44 -1.52 10.45 -5.97
N GLU A 45 -1.54 10.37 -4.64
CA GLU A 45 -1.72 11.53 -3.76
C GLU A 45 -0.59 12.55 -3.94
N ASN A 46 0.67 12.10 -3.94
CA ASN A 46 1.82 12.98 -4.15
C ASN A 46 1.81 13.65 -5.54
N HIS A 47 1.43 12.92 -6.59
CA HIS A 47 1.31 13.52 -7.93
C HIS A 47 0.19 14.56 -7.98
N LEU A 48 -0.95 14.29 -7.33
CA LEU A 48 -2.05 15.26 -7.23
C LEU A 48 -1.60 16.52 -6.48
N ASP A 49 -0.89 16.36 -5.37
CA ASP A 49 -0.37 17.46 -4.56
C ASP A 49 0.56 18.37 -5.36
N LEU A 50 1.48 17.80 -6.12
CA LEU A 50 2.39 18.56 -6.99
C LEU A 50 1.64 19.34 -8.09
N GLU A 51 0.62 18.73 -8.70
CA GLU A 51 -0.20 19.36 -9.73
C GLU A 51 -1.04 20.50 -9.15
N VAL A 52 -1.61 20.29 -7.96
CA VAL A 52 -2.34 21.31 -7.20
C VAL A 52 -1.44 22.47 -6.81
N GLN A 53 -0.25 22.18 -6.28
CA GLN A 53 0.73 23.20 -5.89
C GLN A 53 1.16 24.04 -7.08
N SER A 54 1.45 23.42 -8.23
CA SER A 54 1.77 24.14 -9.48
C SER A 54 0.64 25.07 -9.93
N LEU A 55 -0.62 24.64 -9.83
CA LEU A 55 -1.77 25.48 -10.15
C LEU A 55 -1.95 26.64 -9.16
N ILE A 56 -1.65 26.43 -7.88
CA ILE A 56 -1.67 27.49 -6.85
C ILE A 56 -0.58 28.53 -7.14
N GLU A 57 0.64 28.09 -7.44
CA GLU A 57 1.78 28.96 -7.78
C GLU A 57 1.51 29.80 -9.04
N GLN A 58 0.80 29.24 -10.01
CA GLN A 58 0.33 29.96 -11.21
C GLN A 58 -0.84 30.92 -10.93
N GLY A 59 -1.31 31.03 -9.69
CA GLY A 59 -2.47 31.85 -9.30
C GLY A 59 -3.82 31.25 -9.71
N LYS A 60 -3.86 30.02 -10.22
CA LYS A 60 -5.06 29.33 -10.73
C LYS A 60 -5.76 28.53 -9.63
N LYS A 61 -6.01 29.14 -8.46
CA LYS A 61 -6.65 28.47 -7.31
C LYS A 61 -8.02 27.84 -7.61
N ALA A 62 -8.80 28.45 -8.51
CA ALA A 62 -10.10 27.90 -8.90
C ALA A 62 -9.95 26.58 -9.70
N GLU A 63 -8.91 26.48 -10.51
CA GLU A 63 -8.61 25.30 -11.32
C GLU A 63 -8.02 24.20 -10.43
N ALA A 64 -7.14 24.55 -9.48
CA ALA A 64 -6.67 23.65 -8.42
C ALA A 64 -7.83 23.06 -7.61
N THR A 65 -8.80 23.89 -7.21
CA THR A 65 -9.98 23.44 -6.45
C THR A 65 -10.80 22.44 -7.27
N LYS A 66 -11.05 22.73 -8.55
CA LYS A 66 -11.77 21.81 -9.44
C LYS A 66 -11.02 20.48 -9.63
N LEU A 67 -9.69 20.51 -9.75
CA LEU A 67 -8.87 19.32 -9.89
C LEU A 67 -9.01 18.40 -8.67
N VAL A 68 -8.90 18.95 -7.47
CA VAL A 68 -9.07 18.22 -6.19
C VAL A 68 -10.49 17.67 -6.06
N GLN A 69 -11.51 18.45 -6.41
CA GLN A 69 -12.90 17.99 -6.40
C GLN A 69 -13.13 16.81 -7.34
N ASP A 70 -12.60 16.85 -8.56
CA ASP A 70 -12.81 15.78 -9.55
C ASP A 70 -12.05 14.49 -9.16
N LYS A 71 -10.82 14.62 -8.65
CA LYS A 71 -9.95 13.49 -8.31
C LYS A 71 -10.30 12.83 -6.98
N LEU A 72 -10.54 13.61 -5.94
CA LEU A 72 -10.85 13.11 -4.59
C LEU A 72 -12.36 13.03 -4.31
N LYS A 73 -13.20 13.46 -5.26
CA LYS A 73 -14.67 13.53 -5.11
C LYS A 73 -15.11 14.32 -3.87
N LEU A 74 -14.32 15.32 -3.51
CA LEU A 74 -14.55 16.18 -2.36
C LEU A 74 -15.56 17.29 -2.70
N THR A 75 -16.29 17.74 -1.68
CA THR A 75 -17.13 18.94 -1.79
C THR A 75 -16.25 20.19 -1.96
N ALA A 76 -16.83 21.30 -2.43
CA ALA A 76 -16.08 22.54 -2.68
C ALA A 76 -15.39 23.08 -1.42
N GLN A 77 -16.00 22.87 -0.26
CA GLN A 77 -15.45 23.27 1.02
C GLN A 77 -14.27 22.37 1.43
N GLU A 78 -14.40 21.05 1.28
CA GLU A 78 -13.34 20.10 1.57
C GLU A 78 -12.15 20.27 0.62
N ALA A 79 -12.39 20.51 -0.66
CA ALA A 79 -11.33 20.74 -1.65
C ALA A 79 -10.56 22.04 -1.38
N LYS A 80 -11.26 23.11 -0.95
CA LYS A 80 -10.59 24.34 -0.49
C LYS A 80 -9.74 24.10 0.74
N HIS A 81 -10.27 23.35 1.71
CA HIS A 81 -9.54 23.04 2.93
C HIS A 81 -8.30 22.18 2.66
N TYR A 82 -8.41 21.20 1.75
CA TYR A 82 -7.29 20.39 1.26
C TYR A 82 -6.18 21.27 0.66
N ILE A 83 -6.56 22.22 -0.19
CA ILE A 83 -5.64 23.18 -0.82
C ILE A 83 -4.99 24.14 0.19
N GLU A 84 -5.66 24.49 1.28
CA GLU A 84 -5.11 25.33 2.35
C GLU A 84 -4.13 24.57 3.26
N LEU A 85 -4.19 23.23 3.26
CA LEU A 85 -3.29 22.35 4.01
C LEU A 85 -2.03 21.98 3.20
N LEU A 86 -2.03 22.22 1.89
CA LEU A 86 -0.90 22.06 0.96
C LEU A 86 0.00 23.30 0.95
#